data_AF-A0A7S1Z8X5-F1
#
_entry.id   AF-A0A7S1Z8X5-F1
#
_cell.length_a   1.000
_cell.length_b   1.000
_cell.length_c   1.000
_cell.angle_alpha   90.00
_cell.angle_beta   90.00
_cell.angle_gamma   90.00
#
_symmetry.space_group_name_H-M   'P 1'
#
loop_
_entity.id
_entity.type
_entity.pdbx_description
1 polymer ?
#
loop_
_entity_poly.entity_id
_entity_poly.type
_entity_poly.pdbx_seq_one_letter_code
_entity_poly.pdbx_strand_id
1 'polypeptide(L)'
;YVKIRKFYSTEYPLLRRALTDLNDQGANALVIDIRGNSGGILQSGLNSASLFLDDKVAFYSVDERTRIVTPYRTRPNNVLVDATMPVVLWVDSGTASAAELF
;
A
#
# COMPACT_ATOMS: atom_id res chain seq x y z
N TYR A 1 9.95 11.09 -0.23
CA TYR A 1 9.47 10.72 1.12
C TYR A 1 7.97 10.93 1.16
N VAL A 2 7.20 9.95 1.62
CA VAL A 2 5.74 10.03 1.79
C VAL A 2 5.37 9.46 3.16
N LYS A 3 4.45 10.09 3.88
CA LYS A 3 3.94 9.58 5.16
C LYS A 3 2.45 9.29 5.07
N ILE A 4 2.06 8.05 5.35
CA ILE A 4 0.68 7.59 5.38
C ILE A 4 0.28 7.45 6.85
N ARG A 5 -0.60 8.34 7.32
CA ARG A 5 -1.01 8.34 8.74
C ARG A 5 -2.11 7.31 9.03
N LYS A 6 -2.98 7.04 8.06
CA LYS A 6 -4.11 6.12 8.20
C LYS A 6 -4.70 5.76 6.84
N PHE A 7 -5.21 4.55 6.67
CA PHE A 7 -5.87 4.13 5.43
C PHE A 7 -7.35 4.52 5.40
N TYR A 8 -7.64 5.80 5.15
CA TYR A 8 -8.99 6.27 4.86
C TYR A 8 -9.35 6.10 3.38
N SER A 9 -10.60 6.34 3.02
CA SER A 9 -11.07 6.26 1.62
C SER A 9 -10.34 7.23 0.68
N THR A 10 -9.79 8.32 1.22
CA THR A 10 -9.05 9.35 0.49
C THR A 10 -7.55 9.06 0.38
N GLU A 11 -7.03 8.03 1.03
CA GLU A 11 -5.57 7.83 1.10
C GLU A 11 -4.99 7.39 -0.25
N TYR A 12 -5.65 6.46 -0.94
CA TYR A 12 -5.24 6.01 -2.27
C TYR A 12 -5.00 7.16 -3.28
N PRO A 13 -5.95 8.08 -3.52
CA PRO A 13 -5.72 9.17 -4.47
C PRO A 13 -4.64 10.16 -3.99
N LEU A 14 -4.49 10.37 -2.68
CA LEU A 14 -3.44 11.24 -2.12
C LEU A 14 -2.05 10.63 -2.33
N LEU A 15 -1.89 9.34 -2.01
CA LEU A 15 -0.63 8.62 -2.23
C LEU A 15 -0.28 8.60 -3.71
N ARG A 16 -1.25 8.29 -4.59
CA ARG A 16 -1.04 8.30 -6.04
C ARG A 16 -0.50 9.63 -6.52
N ARG A 17 -1.10 10.74 -6.09
CA ARG A 17 -0.64 12.10 -6.43
C ARG A 17 0.76 12.36 -5.89
N ALA A 18 1.02 12.05 -4.63
CA ALA A 18 2.34 12.27 -4.02
C ALA A 18 3.45 11.50 -4.73
N LEU A 19 3.18 10.27 -5.18
CA LEU A 19 4.14 9.46 -5.94
C LEU A 19 4.39 10.04 -7.33
N THR A 20 3.35 10.50 -8.04
CA THR A 20 3.52 11.21 -9.32
C THR A 20 4.35 12.48 -9.13
N ASP A 21 4.01 13.32 -8.14
CA ASP A 21 4.73 14.57 -7.88
C ASP A 21 6.22 14.31 -7.55
N LEU A 22 6.53 13.24 -6.81
CA LEU A 22 7.92 12.84 -6.50
C LEU A 22 8.67 12.32 -7.73
N ASN A 23 8.00 11.54 -8.58
CA ASN A 23 8.58 11.05 -9.82
C ASN A 23 8.91 12.21 -10.77
N ASP A 24 8.00 13.19 -10.90
CA ASP A 24 8.20 14.39 -11.73
C ASP A 24 9.34 15.28 -11.20
N GLN A 25 9.62 15.22 -9.90
CA GLN A 25 10.77 15.87 -9.27
C GLN A 25 12.08 15.09 -9.46
N GLY A 26 12.07 13.93 -10.12
CA GLY A 26 13.25 13.12 -10.35
C GLY A 26 13.70 12.31 -9.14
N ALA A 27 12.79 11.93 -8.24
CA ALA A 27 13.13 11.09 -7.10
C ALA A 27 13.72 9.75 -7.58
N ASN A 28 14.87 9.37 -7.01
CA ASN A 28 15.59 8.12 -7.34
C ASN A 28 15.41 7.03 -6.28
N ALA A 29 14.76 7.34 -5.15
CA ALA A 29 14.43 6.41 -4.09
C ALA A 29 13.22 6.93 -3.30
N LEU A 30 12.48 6.01 -2.68
CA LEU A 30 11.29 6.32 -1.88
C LEU A 30 11.44 5.80 -0.45
N VAL A 31 10.94 6.61 0.48
CA VAL A 31 10.68 6.19 1.85
C VAL A 31 9.20 6.40 2.08
N ILE A 32 8.50 5.32 2.41
CA ILE A 32 7.09 5.31 2.78
C ILE A 32 7.01 5.13 4.30
N ASP A 33 6.71 6.20 5.03
CA ASP A 33 6.58 6.21 6.48
C ASP A 33 5.15 5.85 6.88
N ILE A 34 4.96 4.67 7.46
CA ILE A 34 3.69 4.19 8.01
C ILE A 34 3.76 3.98 9.53
N ARG A 35 4.73 4.61 10.20
CA ARG A 35 4.83 4.62 11.67
C ARG A 35 3.62 5.28 12.32
N GLY A 36 3.12 4.67 13.38
CA GLY A 36 1.92 5.09 14.10
C GLY A 36 0.62 4.90 13.32
N ASN A 37 0.65 4.24 12.15
CA ASN A 37 -0.53 3.98 11.35
C ASN A 37 -1.23 2.70 11.83
N SER A 38 -2.28 2.87 12.63
CA SER A 38 -3.06 1.75 13.20
C SER A 38 -4.00 1.06 12.18
N GLY A 39 -3.80 1.26 10.87
CA GLY A 39 -4.55 0.62 9.80
C GLY A 39 -5.68 1.47 9.23
N GLY A 40 -6.87 0.90 9.11
CA GLY A 40 -8.02 1.56 8.49
C GLY A 40 -8.76 0.65 7.51
N ILE A 41 -9.24 1.22 6.41
CA ILE A 41 -10.00 0.53 5.39
C ILE A 41 -9.07 -0.39 4.59
N LEU A 42 -9.29 -1.70 4.70
CA LEU A 42 -8.53 -2.74 4.01
C LEU A 42 -8.40 -2.48 2.51
N GLN A 43 -9.50 -2.14 1.85
CA GLN A 43 -9.49 -1.85 0.41
C GLN A 43 -8.62 -0.64 0.05
N SER A 44 -8.51 0.35 0.95
CA SER A 44 -7.63 1.50 0.73
C SER A 44 -6.16 1.10 0.79
N GLY A 45 -5.79 0.23 1.75
CA GLY A 45 -4.47 -0.40 1.81
C GLY A 45 -4.17 -1.19 0.54
N LEU A 46 -5.05 -2.10 0.13
CA LEU A 46 -4.89 -2.92 -1.08
C LEU A 46 -4.76 -2.08 -2.36
N ASN A 47 -5.59 -1.03 -2.51
CA ASN A 47 -5.49 -0.12 -3.66
C ASN A 47 -4.16 0.66 -3.64
N SER A 48 -3.69 1.05 -2.46
CA SER A 48 -2.41 1.74 -2.29
C SER A 48 -1.23 0.83 -2.64
N ALA A 49 -1.25 -0.44 -2.22
CA ALA A 49 -0.24 -1.45 -2.58
C ALA A 49 -0.20 -1.69 -4.10
N SER A 50 -1.34 -1.53 -4.78
CA SER A 50 -1.44 -1.62 -6.24
C SER A 50 -0.69 -0.53 -7.00
N LEU A 51 -0.14 0.48 -6.32
CA LEU A 51 0.76 1.47 -6.94
C LEU A 51 2.20 0.95 -7.05
N PHE A 52 2.53 -0.15 -6.37
CA PHE A 52 3.85 -0.78 -6.33
C PHE A 52 3.86 -2.17 -6.95
N LEU A 53 2.76 -2.92 -6.87
CA LEU A 53 2.67 -4.32 -7.31
C LEU A 53 1.58 -4.54 -8.36
N ASP A 54 1.94 -5.12 -9.51
CA ASP A 54 1.03 -5.40 -10.62
C ASP A 54 0.42 -6.81 -10.55
N ASP A 55 -0.91 -6.88 -10.41
CA ASP A 55 -1.72 -8.11 -10.33
C ASP A 55 -1.08 -9.23 -9.47
N LYS A 56 -0.71 -8.87 -8.24
CA LYS A 56 -0.17 -9.81 -7.25
C LYS A 56 -1.20 -10.09 -6.17
N VAL A 57 -1.21 -11.32 -5.66
CA VAL A 57 -1.95 -11.64 -4.44
C VAL A 57 -1.25 -10.93 -3.28
N ALA A 58 -1.95 -10.01 -2.62
CA ALA A 58 -1.43 -9.28 -1.47
C ALA A 58 -1.63 -10.07 -0.18
N PHE A 59 -2.82 -10.64 0.01
CA PHE A 59 -3.13 -11.49 1.17
C PHE A 59 -4.29 -12.44 0.85
N TYR A 60 -4.53 -13.38 1.78
CA TYR A 60 -5.66 -14.28 1.76
C TYR A 60 -6.58 -14.01 2.95
N SER A 61 -7.88 -13.96 2.72
CA SER A 61 -8.87 -14.06 3.78
C SER A 61 -9.28 -15.52 3.95
N VAL A 62 -9.39 -15.97 5.19
CA VAL A 62 -9.80 -17.34 5.53
C VAL A 62 -11.07 -17.26 6.36
N ASP A 63 -12.16 -17.83 5.85
CA ASP A 63 -13.37 -18.09 6.63
C ASP A 63 -13.20 -19.46 7.30
N GLU A 64 -12.95 -19.47 8.61
CA GLU A 64 -12.71 -20.70 9.36
C GLU A 64 -13.92 -21.65 9.38
N ARG A 65 -15.14 -21.12 9.29
CA ARG A 65 -16.38 -21.92 9.35
C ARG A 65 -16.60 -22.67 8.04
N THR A 66 -16.41 -21.99 6.92
CA THR A 66 -16.63 -22.57 5.58
C THR A 66 -15.37 -23.19 4.99
N ARG A 67 -14.19 -22.93 5.60
CA ARG A 67 -12.85 -23.25 5.07
C ARG A 67 -12.56 -22.61 3.71
N ILE A 68 -13.32 -21.57 3.33
CA ILE A 68 -13.09 -20.84 2.09
C ILE A 68 -11.88 -19.93 2.28
N VAL A 69 -10.95 -20.02 1.32
CA VAL A 69 -9.78 -19.14 1.23
C VAL A 69 -9.98 -18.23 0.01
N THR A 70 -10.01 -16.92 0.24
CA THR A 70 -10.21 -15.91 -0.81
C THR A 70 -8.94 -15.08 -1.00
N PRO A 71 -8.31 -15.10 -2.18
CA PRO A 71 -7.18 -14.23 -2.47
C PRO A 71 -7.65 -12.80 -2.74
N TYR A 72 -6.95 -11.82 -2.19
CA TYR A 72 -7.10 -10.41 -2.50
C TYR A 72 -5.91 -9.94 -3.31
N ARG A 73 -6.18 -9.35 -4.48
CA ARG A 73 -5.16 -9.00 -5.47
C ARG A 73 -5.03 -7.50 -5.65
N THR A 74 -3.82 -7.06 -5.93
CA THR A 74 -3.58 -5.71 -6.43
C THR A 74 -4.16 -5.53 -7.82
N ARG A 75 -4.46 -4.29 -8.19
CA ARG A 75 -5.08 -3.96 -9.48
C ARG A 75 -4.07 -4.12 -10.63
N PRO A 76 -4.46 -4.75 -11.75
CA PRO A 76 -3.62 -4.78 -12.94
C PRO A 76 -3.47 -3.38 -13.56
N ASN A 77 -2.33 -3.14 -14.21
CA ASN A 77 -2.03 -1.91 -14.97
C ASN A 77 -2.15 -0.62 -14.13
N ASN A 78 -1.81 -0.69 -12.84
CA ASN A 78 -1.97 0.43 -11.89
C ASN A 78 -0.67 0.86 -11.19
N VAL A 79 0.45 0.20 -11.49
CA VAL A 79 1.76 0.50 -10.90
C VAL A 79 2.25 1.88 -11.35
N LEU A 80 2.74 2.66 -10.39
CA LEU A 80 3.36 3.98 -10.60
C LEU A 80 4.84 4.01 -10.22
N VAL A 81 5.27 3.13 -9.34
CA VAL A 81 6.66 3.06 -8.89
C VAL A 81 7.38 1.99 -9.69
N ASP A 82 8.45 2.39 -10.38
CA ASP A 82 9.27 1.47 -11.16
C ASP A 82 9.86 0.37 -10.25
N ALA A 83 9.86 -0.89 -10.71
CA ALA A 83 10.36 -2.03 -9.95
C ALA A 83 11.87 -1.94 -9.62
N THR A 84 12.62 -1.11 -10.33
CA THR A 84 14.05 -0.84 -10.09
C THR A 84 14.28 0.30 -9.08
N MET A 85 13.25 1.08 -8.75
CA MET A 85 13.36 2.17 -7.77
C MET A 85 13.51 1.58 -6.35
N PRO A 86 14.57 1.93 -5.59
CA PRO A 86 14.69 1.54 -4.20
C PRO A 86 13.53 2.12 -3.36
N VAL A 87 12.80 1.25 -2.67
CA VAL A 87 11.71 1.63 -1.76
C VAL A 87 11.98 1.10 -0.36
N VAL A 88 11.88 1.98 0.64
CA VAL A 88 11.92 1.61 2.07
C VAL A 88 10.53 1.82 2.66
N LEU A 89 10.00 0.77 3.29
CA LEU A 89 8.81 0.86 4.13
C LEU A 89 9.23 1.04 5.59
N TRP A 90 8.86 2.14 6.21
CA TRP A 90 9.23 2.46 7.59
C TRP A 90 8.04 2.25 8.52
N VAL A 91 8.18 1.25 9.39
CA VAL A 91 7.16 0.79 10.36
C VAL A 91 7.62 1.02 11.80
N ASP A 92 6.68 0.98 12.74
CA ASP A 92 6.95 0.90 14.18
C ASP A 92 5.89 0.04 14.90
N SER A 93 5.93 -0.01 16.23
CA SER A 93 4.95 -0.76 17.04
C SER A 93 3.52 -0.22 16.96
N GLY A 94 3.30 0.94 16.34
CA GLY A 94 1.97 1.51 16.09
C GLY A 94 1.43 1.16 14.70
N THR A 95 2.20 0.50 13.84
CA THR A 95 1.75 0.01 12.53
C THR A 95 0.90 -1.24 12.72
N ALA A 96 -0.37 -1.24 12.26
CA ALA A 96 -1.30 -2.35 12.46
C ALA A 96 -2.36 -2.51 11.35
N SER A 97 -3.00 -3.67 11.27
CA SER A 97 -4.18 -3.98 10.44
C SER A 97 -3.97 -3.69 8.95
N ALA A 98 -4.79 -2.85 8.32
CA ALA A 98 -4.64 -2.51 6.89
C ALA A 98 -3.24 -1.96 6.54
N ALA A 99 -2.50 -1.42 7.51
CA ALA A 99 -1.13 -0.95 7.31
C ALA A 99 -0.10 -2.08 7.31
N GLU A 100 -0.38 -3.21 7.96
CA GLU A 100 0.46 -4.43 7.88
C GLU A 100 0.25 -5.17 6.56
N LEU A 101 -0.90 -4.95 5.91
CA LEU A 101 -1.28 -5.59 4.65
C LEU A 101 -0.92 -4.78 3.39
N PHE A 102 -0.53 -3.51 3.57
CA PHE A 102 -0.06 -2.62 2.50
C PHE A 102 1.36 -2.99 2.07
#